data_AF-A0A812KZW3-F1
#
_entry.id   AF-A0A812KZW3-F1
#
_cell.length_a   1.000
_cell.length_b   1.000
_cell.length_c   1.000
_cell.angle_alpha   90.00
_cell.angle_beta   90.00
_cell.angle_gamma   90.00
#
_symmetry.space_group_name_H-M   'P 1'
#
loop_
_entity.id
_entity.type
_entity.pdbx_description
1 polymer ?
#
loop_
_entity_poly.entity_id
_entity_poly.type
_entity_poly.pdbx_seq_one_letter_code
_entity_poly.pdbx_strand_id
1 'polypeptide(L)'
;MGDIYASVSYAGLSWTSPHALTFRGTFVLAAISWQRAVVEDPGRVPEDWRISSSGQPIFEKEGGLHFPKKRTSPGGRRYFCRKEGKFRPERAHFCSVLDRNVLRMDHYCVWLANCVGYHNHKYFYLALFYSAVASTVGNAVLVQAFLHPSHLPVVHRVILLPGTLLSSLLLAMLWPYLGFHTFLIGRNLTTIEFLETRDLFPGFSKYDEGLYSNIQCVLGDSWPLWLLPMAGPSGTGLEWGVAETQTEGFLSFTKLREDDDAPAEELSSRTAASSASGEQAAGFDCMTRWATGGAMALEVLACDSWQSLSQTVAALASYCGPLQRSSGPAA
;
A
#
# COMPACT_ATOMS: atom_id res chain seq x y z
N MET A 1 7.02 -27.22 -36.61
CA MET A 1 5.97 -26.78 -35.65
C MET A 1 5.92 -27.62 -34.38
N GLY A 2 6.07 -28.96 -34.43
CA GLY A 2 6.02 -29.82 -33.24
C GLY A 2 7.01 -29.46 -32.12
N ASP A 3 8.26 -29.12 -32.46
CA ASP A 3 9.28 -28.78 -31.46
C ASP A 3 9.03 -27.43 -30.74
N ILE A 4 8.34 -26.50 -31.39
CA ILE A 4 7.96 -25.22 -30.77
C ILE A 4 6.85 -25.46 -29.75
N TYR A 5 5.83 -26.26 -30.07
CA TYR A 5 4.77 -26.59 -29.11
C TYR A 5 5.27 -27.43 -27.92
N ALA A 6 6.24 -28.32 -28.15
CA ALA A 6 6.89 -29.09 -27.10
C ALA A 6 7.73 -28.18 -26.17
N SER A 7 8.52 -27.26 -26.72
CA SER A 7 9.32 -26.31 -25.93
C SER A 7 8.48 -25.25 -25.20
N VAL A 8 7.38 -24.78 -25.81
CA VAL A 8 6.39 -23.91 -25.16
C VAL A 8 5.68 -24.63 -24.01
N SER A 9 5.33 -25.91 -24.18
CA SER A 9 4.75 -26.70 -23.09
C SER A 9 5.77 -26.96 -21.95
N TYR A 10 7.04 -27.17 -22.29
CA TYR A 10 8.11 -27.42 -21.33
C TYR A 10 8.54 -26.18 -20.52
N ALA A 11 8.47 -24.99 -21.12
CA ALA A 11 8.73 -23.71 -20.44
C ALA A 11 7.54 -23.22 -19.58
N GLY A 12 6.54 -24.08 -19.31
CA GLY A 12 5.36 -23.70 -18.56
C GLY A 12 4.48 -22.65 -19.28
N LEU A 13 4.63 -22.50 -20.60
CA LEU A 13 3.84 -21.59 -21.44
C LEU A 13 2.64 -22.29 -22.09
N SER A 14 2.36 -23.56 -21.75
CA SER A 14 1.11 -24.19 -22.21
C SER A 14 -0.09 -23.41 -21.68
N TRP A 15 -1.15 -23.35 -22.48
CA TRP A 15 -2.34 -22.57 -22.13
C TRP A 15 -2.93 -22.99 -20.78
N THR A 16 -2.76 -24.23 -20.34
CA THR A 16 -3.30 -24.77 -19.09
C THR A 16 -2.26 -24.89 -17.97
N SER A 17 -1.04 -24.38 -18.14
CA SER A 17 -0.02 -24.48 -17.09
C SER A 17 -0.43 -23.70 -15.83
N PRO A 18 0.04 -24.11 -14.64
CA PRO A 18 -0.19 -23.36 -13.40
C PRO A 18 0.27 -21.90 -13.49
N HIS A 19 1.43 -21.64 -14.10
CA HIS A 19 1.95 -20.28 -14.30
C HIS A 19 1.05 -19.43 -15.19
N ALA A 20 0.56 -20.00 -16.30
CA ALA A 20 -0.33 -19.30 -17.22
C ALA A 20 -1.70 -19.03 -16.58
N LEU A 21 -2.23 -19.97 -15.78
CA LEU A 21 -3.47 -19.78 -15.02
C LEU A 21 -3.31 -18.70 -13.96
N THR A 22 -2.23 -18.74 -13.18
CA THR A 22 -1.92 -17.71 -12.17
C THR A 22 -1.76 -16.34 -12.80
N PHE A 23 -0.99 -16.24 -13.89
CA PHE A 23 -0.80 -14.98 -14.61
C PHE A 23 -2.13 -14.40 -15.09
N ARG A 24 -2.99 -15.18 -15.76
CA ARG A 24 -4.28 -14.69 -16.24
C ARG A 24 -5.23 -14.33 -15.11
N GLY A 25 -5.31 -15.15 -14.06
CA GLY A 25 -6.17 -14.89 -12.92
C GLY A 25 -5.78 -13.59 -12.21
N THR A 26 -4.49 -13.43 -11.93
CA THR A 26 -3.96 -12.20 -11.30
C THR A 26 -4.04 -11.00 -12.23
N PHE A 27 -3.82 -11.16 -13.54
CA PHE A 27 -4.00 -10.08 -14.52
C PHE A 27 -5.46 -9.60 -14.59
N VAL A 28 -6.43 -10.52 -14.62
CA VAL A 28 -7.86 -10.16 -14.60
C VAL A 28 -8.22 -9.43 -13.31
N LEU A 29 -7.74 -9.90 -12.15
CA LEU A 29 -7.96 -9.23 -10.87
C LEU A 29 -7.27 -7.86 -10.80
N ALA A 30 -6.08 -7.72 -11.36
CA ALA A 30 -5.37 -6.44 -11.49
C ALA A 30 -6.17 -5.47 -12.35
N ALA A 31 -6.66 -5.90 -13.52
CA ALA A 31 -7.44 -5.08 -14.44
C ALA A 31 -8.76 -4.61 -13.82
N ILE A 32 -9.49 -5.51 -13.15
CA ILE A 32 -10.73 -5.16 -12.42
C ILE A 32 -10.41 -4.16 -11.31
N SER A 33 -9.38 -4.42 -10.50
CA SER A 33 -9.00 -3.54 -9.40
C SER A 33 -8.56 -2.15 -9.90
N TRP A 34 -7.75 -2.10 -10.97
CA TRP A 34 -7.33 -0.85 -11.59
C TRP A 34 -8.53 -0.07 -12.12
N GLN A 35 -9.43 -0.74 -12.86
CA GLN A 35 -10.64 -0.10 -13.38
C GLN A 35 -11.47 0.49 -12.24
N ARG A 36 -11.67 -0.26 -11.16
CA ARG A 36 -12.39 0.24 -9.97
C ARG A 36 -11.67 1.43 -9.33
N ALA A 37 -10.35 1.39 -9.20
CA ALA A 37 -9.58 2.50 -8.64
C ALA A 37 -9.69 3.78 -9.49
N VAL A 38 -9.78 3.63 -10.82
CA VAL A 38 -9.99 4.72 -11.77
C VAL A 38 -11.41 5.30 -11.66
N VAL A 39 -12.44 4.47 -11.69
CA VAL A 39 -13.84 4.94 -11.83
C VAL A 39 -14.52 5.29 -10.52
N GLU A 40 -14.12 4.69 -9.40
CA GLU A 40 -14.73 4.93 -8.11
C GLU A 40 -14.37 6.34 -7.61
N ASP A 41 -15.36 7.08 -7.13
CA ASP A 41 -15.11 8.38 -6.54
C ASP A 41 -14.28 8.21 -5.26
N PRO A 42 -13.12 8.87 -5.10
CA PRO A 42 -12.21 8.64 -3.98
C PRO A 42 -12.78 9.05 -2.62
N GLY A 43 -13.93 9.74 -2.59
CA GLY A 43 -14.58 10.23 -1.38
C GLY A 43 -14.71 11.75 -1.42
N ARG A 44 -15.90 12.25 -1.09
CA ARG A 44 -16.22 13.69 -1.09
C ARG A 44 -16.69 14.14 0.27
N VAL A 45 -16.34 15.38 0.61
CA VAL A 45 -16.92 16.06 1.76
C VAL A 45 -18.40 16.37 1.45
N PRO A 46 -19.35 16.03 2.35
CA PRO A 46 -20.77 16.32 2.17
C PRO A 46 -21.07 17.81 1.90
N GLU A 47 -22.17 18.09 1.20
CA GLU A 47 -22.50 19.45 0.76
C GLU A 47 -22.96 20.39 1.88
N ASP A 48 -23.51 19.83 2.94
CA ASP A 48 -23.95 20.53 4.15
C ASP A 48 -22.79 21.01 5.04
N TRP A 49 -21.54 20.59 4.75
CA TRP A 49 -20.33 21.06 5.43
C TRP A 49 -19.90 22.49 5.03
N ARG A 50 -20.82 23.30 4.51
CA ARG A 50 -20.60 24.72 4.13
C ARG A 50 -21.00 25.67 5.26
N ILE A 51 -20.58 26.92 5.12
CA ILE A 51 -21.05 28.02 5.95
C ILE A 51 -22.35 28.56 5.35
N SER A 52 -23.37 28.75 6.18
CA SER A 52 -24.64 29.38 5.81
C SER A 52 -24.46 30.86 5.50
N SER A 53 -25.43 31.47 4.83
CA SER A 53 -25.50 32.93 4.63
C SER A 53 -25.46 33.74 5.93
N SER A 54 -25.79 33.12 7.07
CA SER A 54 -25.69 33.70 8.41
C SER A 54 -24.30 33.56 9.07
N GLY A 55 -23.29 33.05 8.37
CA GLY A 55 -21.93 32.85 8.91
C GLY A 55 -21.78 31.64 9.85
N GLN A 56 -22.85 30.88 10.07
CA GLN A 56 -22.86 29.65 10.89
C GLN A 56 -22.74 28.41 10.00
N PRO A 57 -22.10 27.31 10.42
CA PRO A 57 -22.09 26.07 9.67
C PRO A 57 -23.52 25.54 9.42
N ILE A 58 -23.84 25.14 8.19
CA ILE A 58 -25.22 24.71 7.82
C ILE A 58 -25.61 23.45 8.59
N PHE A 59 -24.69 22.49 8.71
CA PHE A 59 -24.89 21.24 9.45
C PHE A 59 -25.21 21.41 10.95
N GLU A 60 -24.86 22.53 11.58
CA GLU A 60 -25.21 22.79 12.99
C GLU A 60 -26.70 23.13 13.18
N LYS A 61 -27.38 23.65 12.14
CA LYS A 61 -28.79 24.05 12.23
C LYS A 61 -29.78 22.90 12.09
N GLU A 62 -29.41 21.79 11.45
CA GLU A 62 -30.34 20.69 11.13
C GLU A 62 -30.31 19.52 12.12
N GLY A 63 -29.58 19.62 13.24
CA GLY A 63 -29.48 18.53 14.22
C GLY A 63 -28.88 17.24 13.63
N GLY A 64 -28.12 17.37 12.54
CA GLY A 64 -27.65 16.27 11.71
C GLY A 64 -26.73 15.30 12.45
N LEU A 65 -27.01 14.01 12.28
CA LEU A 65 -26.38 12.83 12.88
C LEU A 65 -24.90 12.60 12.45
N HIS A 66 -24.19 13.62 11.98
CA HIS A 66 -22.94 13.49 11.22
C HIS A 66 -21.85 14.49 11.66
N PHE A 67 -21.89 14.92 12.93
CA PHE A 67 -20.81 15.73 13.49
C PHE A 67 -20.36 15.14 14.83
N PRO A 68 -19.10 14.67 14.94
CA PRO A 68 -18.61 14.16 16.20
C PRO A 68 -18.52 15.32 17.20
N LYS A 69 -19.18 15.18 18.34
CA LYS A 69 -19.19 16.14 19.46
C LYS A 69 -17.80 16.37 20.09
N LYS A 70 -16.74 15.71 19.62
CA LYS A 70 -15.38 15.80 20.19
C LYS A 70 -14.31 16.04 19.11
N ARG A 71 -13.82 17.29 19.11
CA ARG A 71 -12.45 17.80 18.91
C ARG A 71 -11.50 17.03 17.98
N THR A 72 -10.97 17.70 16.95
CA THR A 72 -9.79 17.24 16.19
C THR A 72 -8.82 18.38 15.87
N SER A 73 -8.02 18.73 16.88
CA SER A 73 -6.67 19.35 16.84
C SER A 73 -6.25 19.73 18.27
N PRO A 74 -4.94 19.82 18.60
CA PRO A 74 -4.49 20.67 19.70
C PRO A 74 -5.12 22.05 19.52
N GLY A 75 -6.07 22.42 20.38
CA GLY A 75 -6.76 23.70 20.29
C GLY A 75 -8.12 23.71 19.57
N GLY A 76 -8.62 22.57 19.06
CA GLY A 76 -10.02 22.46 18.60
C GLY A 76 -10.38 23.33 17.38
N ARG A 77 -9.42 23.66 16.53
CA ARG A 77 -9.65 24.47 15.32
C ARG A 77 -10.18 23.58 14.18
N ARG A 78 -11.36 23.93 13.68
CA ARG A 78 -11.96 23.37 12.46
C ARG A 78 -11.19 23.91 11.25
N TYR A 79 -10.58 23.04 10.44
CA TYR A 79 -9.92 23.49 9.22
C TYR A 79 -10.96 23.80 8.15
N PHE A 80 -11.09 25.07 7.78
CA PHE A 80 -11.97 25.50 6.70
C PHE A 80 -11.19 25.59 5.38
N CYS A 81 -11.65 24.88 4.35
CA CYS A 81 -11.06 24.97 3.03
C CYS A 81 -11.66 26.15 2.27
N ARG A 82 -10.89 27.23 2.11
CA ARG A 82 -11.34 28.41 1.36
C ARG A 82 -11.62 28.15 -0.12
N LYS A 83 -10.92 27.18 -0.73
CA LYS A 83 -11.07 26.85 -2.16
C LYS A 83 -12.40 26.17 -2.47
N GLU A 84 -12.77 25.14 -1.70
CA GLU A 84 -14.07 24.46 -1.87
C GLU A 84 -15.22 25.16 -1.11
N GLY A 85 -14.90 26.00 -0.11
CA GLY A 85 -15.90 26.66 0.73
C GLY A 85 -16.55 25.72 1.76
N LYS A 86 -15.87 24.62 2.12
CA LYS A 86 -16.35 23.60 3.07
C LYS A 86 -15.40 23.44 4.26
N PHE A 87 -15.96 23.06 5.39
CA PHE A 87 -15.18 22.51 6.50
C PHE A 87 -14.54 21.19 6.05
N ARG A 88 -13.28 20.99 6.46
CA ARG A 88 -12.49 19.82 6.10
C ARG A 88 -12.57 18.79 7.24
N PRO A 89 -13.10 17.58 6.98
CA PRO A 89 -13.01 16.46 7.92
C PRO A 89 -11.56 16.11 8.23
N GLU A 90 -11.35 15.37 9.32
CA GLU A 90 -10.01 14.88 9.63
C GLU A 90 -9.48 13.97 8.51
N ARG A 91 -8.16 14.02 8.25
CA ARG A 91 -7.47 13.28 7.17
C ARG A 91 -7.91 13.62 5.74
N ALA A 92 -8.85 14.55 5.56
CA ALA A 92 -9.23 15.02 4.23
C ALA A 92 -8.23 16.08 3.74
N HIS A 93 -7.86 16.05 2.45
CA HIS A 93 -6.98 17.06 1.86
C HIS A 93 -7.55 17.57 0.53
N PHE A 94 -7.26 18.83 0.22
CA PHE A 94 -7.69 19.45 -1.03
C PHE A 94 -6.78 19.00 -2.18
N CYS A 95 -7.35 18.34 -3.17
CA CYS A 95 -6.66 18.03 -4.41
C CYS A 95 -6.91 19.16 -5.42
N SER A 96 -5.84 19.79 -5.90
CA SER A 96 -5.93 20.83 -6.93
C SER A 96 -6.35 20.29 -8.31
N VAL A 97 -6.08 19.01 -8.60
CA VAL A 97 -6.44 18.41 -9.89
C VAL A 97 -7.93 18.07 -9.95
N LEU A 98 -8.49 17.55 -8.84
CA LEU A 98 -9.94 17.30 -8.73
C LEU A 98 -10.74 18.53 -8.26
N ASP A 99 -10.06 19.62 -7.90
CA ASP A 99 -10.60 20.88 -7.37
C ASP A 99 -11.58 20.71 -6.19
N ARG A 100 -11.27 19.78 -5.27
CA ARG A 100 -12.10 19.48 -4.09
C ARG A 100 -11.32 18.80 -2.97
N ASN A 101 -11.88 18.77 -1.76
CA ASN A 101 -11.38 17.93 -0.67
C ASN A 101 -11.75 16.46 -0.89
N VAL A 102 -10.76 15.59 -0.75
CA VAL A 102 -10.88 14.14 -0.85
C VAL A 102 -10.77 13.55 0.57
N LEU A 103 -11.72 12.68 0.93
CA LEU A 103 -11.72 11.99 2.23
C LEU A 103 -10.55 11.03 2.34
N ARG A 104 -9.86 11.01 3.50
CA ARG A 104 -8.63 10.23 3.75
C ARG A 104 -7.72 10.18 2.51
N MET A 105 -7.36 11.37 2.03
CA MET A 105 -6.59 11.49 0.80
C MET A 105 -5.20 10.87 0.99
N ASP A 106 -4.83 9.95 0.11
CA ASP A 106 -3.48 9.39 0.10
C ASP A 106 -2.58 10.17 -0.84
N HIS A 107 -2.93 10.24 -2.12
CA HIS A 107 -2.23 11.03 -3.13
C HIS A 107 -3.08 11.17 -4.40
N TYR A 108 -2.68 12.08 -5.29
CA TYR A 108 -3.15 12.05 -6.67
C TYR A 108 -2.27 11.09 -7.48
N CYS A 109 -2.86 10.03 -8.02
CA CYS A 109 -2.13 9.04 -8.79
C CYS A 109 -2.25 9.32 -10.29
N VAL A 110 -1.15 9.72 -10.91
CA VAL A 110 -1.09 9.99 -12.35
C VAL A 110 -1.44 8.77 -13.20
N TRP A 111 -1.18 7.56 -12.71
CA TRP A 111 -1.47 6.29 -13.39
C TRP A 111 -2.95 5.90 -13.36
N LEU A 112 -3.70 6.45 -12.40
CA LEU A 112 -5.15 6.29 -12.34
C LEU A 112 -5.88 7.48 -12.97
N ALA A 113 -5.18 8.59 -13.22
CA ALA A 113 -5.79 9.89 -13.50
C ALA A 113 -6.88 10.27 -12.47
N ASN A 114 -6.72 9.82 -11.23
CA ASN A 114 -7.67 9.99 -10.13
C ASN A 114 -6.91 10.11 -8.79
N CYS A 115 -7.55 10.67 -7.77
CA CYS A 115 -7.03 10.56 -6.41
C CYS A 115 -7.21 9.15 -5.86
N VAL A 116 -6.29 8.75 -5.00
CA VAL A 116 -6.48 7.64 -4.07
C VAL A 116 -6.97 8.24 -2.75
N GLY A 117 -8.17 7.85 -2.34
CA GLY A 117 -8.84 8.32 -1.13
C GLY A 117 -9.65 7.21 -0.47
N TYR A 118 -10.48 7.56 0.50
CA TYR A 118 -11.21 6.62 1.35
C TYR A 118 -11.92 5.49 0.60
N HIS A 119 -12.72 5.79 -0.43
CA HIS A 119 -13.57 4.78 -1.10
C HIS A 119 -12.83 3.89 -2.11
N ASN A 120 -11.71 4.35 -2.67
CA ASN A 120 -11.01 3.63 -3.74
C ASN A 120 -9.61 3.12 -3.34
N HIS A 121 -9.15 3.39 -2.10
CA HIS A 121 -7.85 2.93 -1.60
C HIS A 121 -7.68 1.42 -1.72
N LYS A 122 -8.72 0.63 -1.36
CA LYS A 122 -8.72 -0.83 -1.52
C LYS A 122 -8.37 -1.25 -2.94
N TYR A 123 -9.05 -0.67 -3.93
CA TYR A 123 -8.89 -1.04 -5.32
C TYR A 123 -7.52 -0.65 -5.86
N PHE A 124 -6.99 0.50 -5.45
CA PHE A 124 -5.62 0.89 -5.75
C PHE A 124 -4.61 -0.12 -5.20
N TYR A 125 -4.74 -0.50 -3.92
CA TYR A 125 -3.84 -1.46 -3.29
C TYR A 125 -3.92 -2.84 -3.96
N LEU A 126 -5.12 -3.33 -4.27
CA LEU A 126 -5.30 -4.59 -4.98
C LEU A 126 -4.77 -4.54 -6.41
N ALA A 127 -4.93 -3.43 -7.13
CA ALA A 127 -4.34 -3.24 -8.46
C ALA A 127 -2.82 -3.36 -8.40
N LEU A 128 -2.20 -2.74 -7.40
CA LEU A 128 -0.75 -2.82 -7.18
C LEU A 128 -0.30 -4.24 -6.81
N PHE A 129 -0.99 -4.88 -5.85
CA PHE A 129 -0.70 -6.25 -5.42
C PHE A 129 -0.79 -7.24 -6.58
N TYR A 130 -1.90 -7.25 -7.30
CA TYR A 130 -2.10 -8.19 -8.41
C TYR A 130 -1.18 -7.90 -9.60
N SER A 131 -0.86 -6.62 -9.86
CA SER A 131 0.14 -6.26 -10.88
C SER A 131 1.54 -6.76 -10.51
N ALA A 132 1.93 -6.67 -9.24
CA ALA A 132 3.21 -7.20 -8.77
C ALA A 132 3.28 -8.73 -8.91
N VAL A 133 2.22 -9.45 -8.53
CA VAL A 133 2.17 -10.92 -8.67
C VAL A 133 2.15 -11.34 -10.15
N ALA A 134 1.30 -10.74 -10.99
CA ALA A 134 1.24 -11.04 -12.42
C ALA A 134 2.59 -10.77 -13.09
N SER A 135 3.22 -9.64 -12.78
CA SER A 135 4.54 -9.28 -13.32
C SER A 135 5.64 -10.21 -12.83
N THR A 136 5.57 -10.70 -11.58
CA THR A 136 6.52 -11.69 -11.05
C THR A 136 6.45 -12.99 -11.84
N VAL A 137 5.24 -13.52 -12.04
CA VAL A 137 5.02 -14.75 -12.80
C VAL A 137 5.43 -14.58 -14.26
N GLY A 138 5.04 -13.47 -14.89
CA GLY A 138 5.42 -13.14 -16.27
C GLY A 138 6.94 -13.03 -16.44
N ASN A 139 7.61 -12.32 -15.52
CA ASN A 139 9.05 -12.15 -15.55
C ASN A 139 9.78 -13.48 -15.37
N ALA A 140 9.33 -14.34 -14.44
CA ALA A 140 9.93 -15.65 -14.22
C ALA A 140 9.87 -16.51 -15.48
N VAL A 141 8.73 -16.51 -16.18
CA VAL A 141 8.56 -17.23 -17.44
C VAL A 141 9.46 -16.66 -18.55
N LEU A 142 9.56 -15.33 -18.65
CA LEU A 142 10.43 -14.66 -19.64
C LEU A 142 11.92 -14.95 -19.38
N VAL A 143 12.36 -14.90 -18.12
CA VAL A 143 13.73 -15.24 -17.71
C VAL A 143 14.01 -16.72 -18.00
N GLN A 144 13.10 -17.62 -17.64
CA GLN A 144 13.25 -19.04 -17.92
C GLN A 144 13.36 -19.31 -19.42
N ALA A 145 12.50 -18.70 -20.24
CA ALA A 145 12.55 -18.83 -21.70
C ALA A 145 13.86 -18.28 -22.29
N PHE A 146 14.37 -17.18 -21.75
CA PHE A 146 15.64 -16.59 -22.17
C PHE A 146 16.85 -17.45 -21.80
N LEU A 147 16.87 -18.03 -20.58
CA LEU A 147 17.98 -18.84 -20.09
C LEU A 147 17.93 -20.30 -20.57
N HIS A 148 16.80 -20.77 -21.10
CA HIS A 148 16.64 -22.17 -21.49
C HIS A 148 17.71 -22.56 -22.54
N PRO A 149 18.43 -23.69 -22.33
CA PRO A 149 19.52 -24.12 -23.21
C PRO A 149 19.06 -24.69 -24.56
N SER A 150 17.77 -24.58 -24.91
CA SER A 150 17.28 -25.03 -26.20
C SER A 150 17.85 -24.19 -27.36
N HIS A 151 17.86 -24.80 -28.56
CA HIS A 151 18.21 -24.17 -29.83
C HIS A 151 17.19 -23.11 -30.28
N LEU A 152 16.67 -22.28 -29.37
CA LEU A 152 15.89 -21.10 -29.73
C LEU A 152 16.73 -20.26 -30.70
N PRO A 153 16.21 -19.99 -31.91
CA PRO A 153 16.92 -19.17 -32.88
C PRO A 153 17.31 -17.82 -32.27
N VAL A 154 18.47 -17.29 -32.62
CA VAL A 154 19.00 -16.01 -32.09
C VAL A 154 17.96 -14.89 -32.16
N VAL A 155 17.17 -14.84 -33.23
CA VAL A 155 16.07 -13.87 -33.39
C VAL A 155 15.05 -13.90 -32.23
N HIS A 156 14.71 -15.08 -31.69
CA HIS A 156 13.80 -15.17 -30.56
C HIS A 156 14.43 -14.63 -29.28
N ARG A 157 15.73 -14.88 -29.07
CA ARG A 157 16.47 -14.34 -27.91
C ARG A 157 16.58 -12.81 -27.98
N VAL A 158 16.82 -12.26 -29.18
CA VAL A 158 16.82 -10.81 -29.42
C VAL A 158 15.45 -10.18 -29.16
N ILE A 159 14.36 -10.88 -29.48
CA ILE A 159 12.99 -10.41 -29.21
C ILE A 159 12.65 -10.51 -27.71
N LEU A 160 13.03 -11.60 -27.04
CA LEU A 160 12.73 -11.82 -25.62
C LEU A 160 13.47 -10.86 -24.70
N LEU A 161 14.75 -10.56 -24.99
CA LEU A 161 15.61 -9.74 -24.14
C LEU A 161 14.98 -8.40 -23.71
N PRO A 162 14.51 -7.51 -24.62
CA PRO A 162 13.92 -6.23 -24.21
C PRO A 162 12.64 -6.41 -23.37
N GLY A 163 11.82 -7.43 -23.66
CA GLY A 163 10.64 -7.75 -22.85
C GLY A 163 11.01 -8.18 -21.43
N THR A 164 12.01 -9.06 -21.28
CA THR A 164 12.53 -9.49 -19.98
C THR A 164 13.12 -8.34 -19.19
N LEU A 165 13.91 -7.46 -19.83
CA LEU A 165 14.51 -6.30 -19.17
C LEU A 165 13.46 -5.30 -18.70
N LEU A 166 12.48 -4.98 -19.55
CA LEU A 166 11.38 -4.08 -19.19
C LEU A 166 10.56 -4.67 -18.03
N SER A 167 10.20 -5.95 -18.10
CA SER A 167 9.46 -6.64 -17.04
C SER A 167 10.24 -6.65 -15.71
N SER A 168 11.55 -6.85 -15.76
CA SER A 168 12.41 -6.83 -14.57
C SER A 168 12.52 -5.41 -13.98
N LEU A 169 12.60 -4.38 -14.80
CA LEU A 169 12.60 -2.98 -14.36
C LEU A 169 11.29 -2.60 -13.68
N LEU A 170 10.16 -2.97 -14.28
CA LEU A 170 8.83 -2.74 -13.68
C LEU A 170 8.72 -3.45 -12.32
N LEU A 171 9.23 -4.67 -12.22
CA LEU A 171 9.22 -5.44 -10.98
C LEU A 171 10.03 -4.75 -9.86
N ALA A 172 11.18 -4.18 -10.22
CA ALA A 172 12.03 -3.41 -9.30
C ALA A 172 11.36 -2.13 -8.79
N MET A 173 10.36 -1.60 -9.50
CA MET A 173 9.55 -0.46 -9.03
C MET A 173 8.30 -0.91 -8.25
N LEU A 174 7.63 -1.97 -8.70
CA LEU A 174 6.35 -2.42 -8.14
C LEU A 174 6.48 -2.98 -6.72
N TRP A 175 7.47 -3.83 -6.44
CA TRP A 175 7.60 -4.45 -5.11
C TRP A 175 7.94 -3.46 -3.99
N PRO A 176 8.90 -2.52 -4.15
CA PRO A 176 9.13 -1.50 -3.14
C PRO A 176 7.92 -0.58 -2.94
N TYR A 177 7.22 -0.22 -4.02
CA TYR A 177 6.02 0.60 -3.94
C TYR A 177 4.88 -0.13 -3.22
N LEU A 178 4.68 -1.42 -3.50
CA LEU A 178 3.74 -2.28 -2.77
C LEU A 178 4.12 -2.37 -1.29
N GLY A 179 5.38 -2.65 -0.99
CA GLY A 179 5.88 -2.74 0.39
C GLY A 179 5.69 -1.45 1.18
N PHE A 180 5.92 -0.29 0.55
CA PHE A 180 5.64 1.01 1.16
C PHE A 180 4.16 1.17 1.50
N HIS A 181 3.25 0.87 0.56
CA HIS A 181 1.81 0.95 0.83
C HIS A 181 1.32 -0.09 1.84
N THR A 182 1.89 -1.31 1.86
CA THR A 182 1.62 -2.31 2.90
C THR A 182 2.04 -1.80 4.28
N PHE A 183 3.19 -1.14 4.38
CA PHE A 183 3.63 -0.49 5.62
C PHE A 183 2.66 0.61 6.06
N LEU A 184 2.27 1.51 5.15
CA LEU A 184 1.32 2.59 5.46
C LEU A 184 -0.02 2.04 5.96
N ILE A 185 -0.59 1.05 5.27
CA ILE A 185 -1.84 0.39 5.69
C ILE A 185 -1.66 -0.24 7.07
N GLY A 186 -0.55 -0.96 7.29
CA GLY A 186 -0.28 -1.60 8.59
C GLY A 186 -0.14 -0.64 9.76
N ARG A 187 0.19 0.63 9.50
CA ARG A 187 0.30 1.71 10.50
C ARG A 187 -0.89 2.68 10.49
N ASN A 188 -1.91 2.42 9.68
CA ASN A 188 -3.03 3.34 9.43
C ASN A 188 -2.58 4.76 9.04
N LEU A 189 -1.55 4.86 8.20
CA LEU A 189 -1.07 6.12 7.63
C LEU A 189 -1.60 6.29 6.21
N THR A 190 -1.74 7.54 5.80
CA THR A 190 -1.70 7.94 4.39
C THR A 190 -0.28 8.36 3.99
N THR A 191 0.00 8.42 2.70
CA THR A 191 1.27 8.95 2.18
C THR A 191 1.49 10.40 2.64
N ILE A 192 0.44 11.23 2.68
CA ILE A 192 0.51 12.61 3.18
C ILE A 192 0.92 12.64 4.65
N GLU A 193 0.25 11.87 5.50
CA GLU A 193 0.54 11.81 6.94
C GLU A 193 1.96 11.31 7.21
N PHE A 194 2.41 10.31 6.45
CA PHE A 194 3.79 9.83 6.52
C PHE A 194 4.78 10.95 6.18
N LEU A 195 4.55 11.71 5.10
CA LEU A 195 5.44 12.79 4.69
C LEU A 195 5.43 13.96 5.68
N GLU A 196 4.28 14.28 6.29
CA GLU A 196 4.16 15.34 7.29
C GLU A 196 4.90 15.01 8.59
N THR A 197 4.98 13.73 8.95
CA THR A 197 5.61 13.25 10.19
C THR A 197 7.00 12.66 9.99
N ARG A 198 7.46 12.46 8.75
CA ARG A 198 8.67 11.70 8.41
C ARG A 198 9.92 12.16 9.16
N ASP A 199 10.11 13.47 9.26
CA ASP A 199 11.35 14.05 9.78
C ASP A 199 11.32 14.21 11.32
N LEU A 200 10.12 14.06 11.93
CA LEU A 200 9.91 14.24 13.37
C LEU A 200 9.68 12.90 14.07
N PHE A 201 8.76 12.10 13.54
CA PHE A 201 8.34 10.81 14.08
C PHE A 201 8.08 9.83 12.94
N PRO A 202 9.13 9.34 12.25
CA PRO A 202 8.96 8.49 11.08
C PRO A 202 8.14 7.23 11.41
N GLY A 203 6.99 7.08 10.76
CA GLY A 203 6.11 5.92 10.93
C GLY A 203 5.22 5.94 12.18
N PHE A 204 5.18 7.07 12.90
CA PHE A 204 4.20 7.28 13.97
C PHE A 204 2.84 7.64 13.38
N SER A 205 1.80 6.97 13.86
CA SER A 205 0.41 7.23 13.49
C SER A 205 -0.44 7.32 14.73
N LYS A 206 -1.12 8.46 14.91
CA LYS A 206 -2.11 8.64 15.98
C LYS A 206 -3.42 7.88 15.73
N TYR A 207 -3.57 7.29 14.55
CA TYR A 207 -4.73 6.49 14.13
C TYR A 207 -4.44 4.98 14.18
N ASP A 208 -3.29 4.58 14.69
CA ASP A 208 -2.92 3.17 14.81
C ASP A 208 -3.74 2.50 15.93
N GLU A 209 -4.65 1.61 15.53
CA GLU A 209 -5.51 0.83 16.44
C GLU A 209 -5.13 -0.67 16.44
N GLY A 210 -3.91 -0.98 15.97
CA GLY A 210 -3.41 -2.34 15.79
C GLY A 210 -3.59 -2.88 14.38
N LEU A 211 -2.72 -3.81 13.99
CA LEU A 211 -2.55 -4.27 12.60
C LEU A 211 -3.86 -4.71 11.93
N TYR A 212 -4.68 -5.51 12.63
CA TYR A 212 -5.94 -6.01 12.08
C TYR A 212 -6.93 -4.88 11.82
N SER A 213 -7.16 -4.01 12.81
CA SER A 213 -8.03 -2.83 12.71
C SER A 213 -7.56 -1.90 11.58
N ASN A 214 -6.26 -1.65 11.50
CA ASN A 214 -5.67 -0.79 10.47
C ASN A 214 -5.88 -1.34 9.06
N ILE A 215 -5.71 -2.67 8.88
CA ILE A 215 -5.99 -3.33 7.61
C ILE A 215 -7.48 -3.26 7.27
N GLN A 216 -8.36 -3.50 8.25
CA GLN A 216 -9.82 -3.41 8.06
C GLN A 216 -10.24 -2.00 7.60
N CYS A 217 -9.62 -0.93 8.10
CA CYS A 217 -9.90 0.44 7.68
C CYS A 217 -9.72 0.66 6.16
N VAL A 218 -8.91 -0.17 5.49
CA VAL A 218 -8.62 -0.05 4.05
C VAL A 218 -9.25 -1.17 3.24
N LEU A 219 -9.11 -2.42 3.67
CA LEU A 219 -9.55 -3.60 2.91
C LEU A 219 -10.99 -4.03 3.21
N GLY A 220 -11.63 -3.41 4.20
CA GLY A 220 -13.02 -3.65 4.59
C GLY A 220 -13.18 -4.61 5.76
N ASP A 221 -14.41 -4.73 6.26
CA ASP A 221 -14.69 -5.40 7.54
C ASP A 221 -14.52 -6.92 7.46
N SER A 222 -14.79 -7.50 6.29
CA SER A 222 -14.82 -8.94 6.05
C SER A 222 -13.48 -9.42 5.48
N TRP A 223 -12.65 -10.03 6.32
CA TRP A 223 -11.36 -10.60 5.90
C TRP A 223 -11.40 -11.55 4.69
N PRO A 224 -12.44 -12.39 4.47
CA PRO A 224 -12.47 -13.27 3.30
C PRO A 224 -12.59 -12.50 1.98
N LEU A 225 -13.02 -11.24 2.03
CA LEU A 225 -13.22 -10.38 0.88
C LEU A 225 -12.06 -9.40 0.66
N TRP A 226 -11.01 -9.44 1.48
CA TRP A 226 -9.89 -8.50 1.39
C TRP A 226 -9.18 -8.55 0.05
N LEU A 227 -9.00 -9.76 -0.50
CA LEU A 227 -8.37 -9.97 -1.81
C LEU A 227 -9.36 -9.79 -2.98
N LEU A 228 -10.66 -9.62 -2.73
CA LEU A 228 -11.62 -9.41 -3.80
C LEU A 228 -11.83 -7.90 -4.03
N PRO A 229 -11.91 -7.44 -5.29
CA PRO A 229 -12.14 -6.03 -5.63
C PRO A 229 -13.60 -5.64 -5.45
N MET A 230 -14.13 -5.82 -4.24
CA MET A 230 -15.49 -5.52 -3.80
C MET A 230 -15.51 -5.32 -2.29
N ALA A 231 -16.64 -4.88 -1.73
CA ALA A 231 -16.81 -4.72 -0.28
C ALA A 231 -15.68 -3.91 0.38
N GLY A 232 -15.66 -2.60 0.12
CA GLY A 232 -14.78 -1.66 0.81
C GLY A 232 -15.15 -1.49 2.29
N PRO A 233 -14.46 -0.60 3.03
CA PRO A 233 -14.79 -0.29 4.42
C PRO A 233 -16.21 0.27 4.57
N SER A 234 -16.90 -0.07 5.67
CA SER A 234 -18.30 0.31 5.94
C SER A 234 -18.47 1.71 6.55
N GLY A 235 -17.38 2.34 6.98
CA GLY A 235 -17.42 3.70 7.53
C GLY A 235 -17.71 4.77 6.48
N THR A 236 -17.85 6.01 6.95
CA THR A 236 -18.11 7.19 6.09
C THR A 236 -16.83 7.90 5.65
N GLY A 237 -15.69 7.57 6.27
CA GLY A 237 -14.41 8.27 6.07
C GLY A 237 -14.35 9.68 6.66
N LEU A 238 -15.39 10.08 7.41
CA LEU A 238 -15.51 11.40 8.04
C LEU A 238 -14.99 11.43 9.48
N GLU A 239 -14.97 10.27 10.15
CA GLU A 239 -14.58 10.12 11.54
C GLU A 239 -13.50 9.05 11.70
N TRP A 240 -12.59 9.29 12.65
CA TRP A 240 -11.44 8.44 12.93
C TRP A 240 -11.23 8.33 14.43
N GLY A 241 -11.02 7.12 14.93
CA GLY A 241 -10.59 6.90 16.31
C GLY A 241 -9.20 7.48 16.52
N VAL A 242 -9.02 8.26 17.59
CA VAL A 242 -7.70 8.76 18.02
C VAL A 242 -7.49 8.25 19.44
N ALA A 243 -6.42 7.50 19.67
CA ALA A 243 -6.07 7.07 21.02
C ALA A 243 -5.68 8.29 21.86
N GLU A 244 -6.47 8.60 22.90
CA GLU A 244 -6.34 9.81 23.72
C GLU A 244 -4.92 9.96 24.31
N THR A 245 -4.27 8.85 24.64
CA THR A 245 -2.89 8.75 25.18
C THR A 245 -1.78 9.07 24.18
N GLN A 246 -2.03 8.91 22.87
CA GLN A 246 -1.04 9.20 21.82
C GLN A 246 -1.05 10.68 21.41
N THR A 247 -2.15 11.38 21.69
CA THR A 247 -2.29 12.81 21.43
C THR A 247 -1.36 13.65 22.30
N GLU A 248 -1.24 13.39 23.61
CA GLU A 248 -0.49 14.29 24.52
C GLU A 248 0.98 14.51 24.12
N GLY A 249 1.66 13.49 23.59
CA GLY A 249 3.03 13.61 23.07
C GLY A 249 3.14 14.43 21.76
N PHE A 250 2.13 14.37 20.89
CA PHE A 250 2.07 15.13 19.63
C PHE A 250 1.60 16.59 19.86
N LEU A 251 0.66 16.78 20.79
CA LEU A 251 0.11 18.09 21.17
C LEU A 251 1.14 18.96 21.91
N SER A 252 2.00 18.37 22.75
CA SER A 252 3.05 19.13 23.44
C SER A 252 4.10 19.68 22.46
N PHE A 253 4.36 18.97 21.36
CA PHE A 253 5.38 19.34 20.38
C PHE A 253 4.87 20.27 19.27
N THR A 254 3.65 20.06 18.76
CA THR A 254 3.03 20.99 17.77
C THR A 254 2.82 22.39 18.34
N LYS A 255 2.63 22.51 19.66
CA LYS A 255 2.56 23.78 20.38
C LYS A 255 3.86 24.59 20.30
N LEU A 256 5.02 23.92 20.22
CA LEU A 256 6.32 24.58 20.01
C LEU A 256 6.43 25.22 18.61
N ARG A 257 5.78 24.63 17.60
CA ARG A 257 5.83 25.13 16.22
C ARG A 257 4.91 26.33 15.96
N GLU A 258 3.81 26.45 16.70
CA GLU A 258 2.95 27.65 16.65
C GLU A 258 3.62 28.86 17.33
N ASP A 259 4.53 28.62 18.28
CA ASP A 259 5.30 29.67 18.95
C ASP A 259 6.46 30.21 18.06
N ASP A 260 6.97 29.41 17.11
CA ASP A 260 8.04 29.81 16.18
C ASP A 260 7.55 30.68 15.00
N ASP A 261 6.25 30.64 14.67
CA ASP A 261 5.62 31.45 13.60
C ASP A 261 5.05 32.79 14.12
N ALA A 262 5.38 33.20 15.35
CA ALA A 262 4.97 34.47 15.94
C ALA A 262 5.69 35.68 15.28
N PRO A 263 5.01 36.83 15.09
CA PRO A 263 5.60 37.99 14.43
C PRO A 263 6.84 38.52 15.17
N ALA A 264 7.84 38.95 14.39
CA ALA A 264 9.23 39.22 14.75
C ALA A 264 9.50 40.33 15.81
N GLU A 265 8.52 40.81 16.57
CA GLU A 265 8.75 41.81 17.62
C GLU A 265 9.20 41.21 18.96
N GLU A 266 9.04 39.89 19.18
CA GLU A 266 9.31 39.26 20.49
C GLU A 266 10.66 38.52 20.58
N LEU A 267 11.52 38.60 19.55
CA LEU A 267 12.79 37.86 19.49
C LEU A 267 13.99 38.61 20.14
N SER A 268 13.82 39.86 20.57
CA SER A 268 14.92 40.65 21.18
C SER A 268 15.18 40.35 22.66
N SER A 269 14.23 39.71 23.36
CA SER A 269 14.31 39.46 24.80
C SER A 269 14.82 38.07 25.18
N ARG A 270 14.81 37.11 24.23
CA ARG A 270 15.13 35.70 24.49
C ARG A 270 16.56 35.28 24.13
N THR A 271 17.27 36.06 23.32
CA THR A 271 18.66 35.78 22.90
C THR A 271 19.70 35.99 24.01
N ALA A 272 19.32 36.56 25.15
CA ALA A 272 20.22 36.75 26.29
C ALA A 272 20.33 35.54 27.24
N ALA A 273 19.54 34.48 27.06
CA ALA A 273 19.33 33.48 28.12
C ALA A 273 19.72 32.01 27.79
N SER A 274 20.14 31.66 26.58
CA SER A 274 20.42 30.24 26.24
C SER A 274 21.83 29.95 25.70
N SER A 275 22.85 30.68 26.17
CA SER A 275 24.25 30.30 25.99
C SER A 275 24.72 29.40 27.15
N ALA A 276 24.16 28.19 27.30
CA ALA A 276 24.71 27.16 28.18
C ALA A 276 24.00 25.81 28.01
N SER A 277 24.48 24.96 27.09
CA SER A 277 24.75 23.52 27.31
C SER A 277 24.98 22.82 25.97
N GLY A 278 26.09 22.07 25.89
CA GLY A 278 26.45 21.25 24.74
C GLY A 278 25.86 19.83 24.80
N GLU A 279 26.21 19.06 23.75
CA GLU A 279 25.93 17.64 23.50
C GLU A 279 24.50 17.31 23.02
N GLN A 280 24.26 16.51 21.99
CA GLN A 280 25.05 15.48 21.32
C GLN A 280 24.52 15.32 19.89
N ALA A 281 25.43 15.24 18.93
CA ALA A 281 25.16 14.88 17.55
C ALA A 281 25.17 13.35 17.41
N ALA A 282 24.04 12.75 17.06
CA ALA A 282 23.97 11.40 16.48
C ALA A 282 22.60 11.20 15.83
N GLY A 283 22.53 11.16 14.50
CA GLY A 283 21.26 10.94 13.81
C GLY A 283 21.26 11.13 12.30
N PHE A 284 22.40 11.06 11.63
CA PHE A 284 22.47 10.88 10.17
C PHE A 284 22.89 9.44 9.90
N ASP A 285 21.96 8.54 9.54
CA ASP A 285 22.20 7.38 8.64
C ASP A 285 20.98 6.44 8.52
N CYS A 286 19.81 6.93 8.06
CA CYS A 286 18.64 6.04 7.80
C CYS A 286 18.38 5.80 6.30
N MET A 287 18.68 6.77 5.42
CA MET A 287 18.41 6.64 3.99
C MET A 287 19.39 5.72 3.25
N THR A 288 20.63 5.58 3.72
CA THR A 288 21.68 4.81 3.03
C THR A 288 21.54 3.29 3.20
N ARG A 289 20.80 2.83 4.21
CA ARG A 289 20.58 1.40 4.49
C ARG A 289 19.38 0.79 3.75
N TRP A 290 18.41 1.59 3.33
CA TRP A 290 17.26 1.08 2.57
C TRP A 290 17.55 0.88 1.08
N ALA A 291 18.41 1.71 0.49
CA ALA A 291 18.80 1.59 -0.92
C ALA A 291 19.71 0.39 -1.22
N THR A 292 20.36 -0.18 -0.21
CA THR A 292 21.33 -1.28 -0.35
C THR A 292 20.84 -2.62 0.22
N GLY A 293 19.70 -2.64 0.93
CA GLY A 293 19.20 -3.80 1.67
C GLY A 293 18.10 -4.64 0.99
N GLY A 294 17.81 -4.40 -0.29
CA GLY A 294 16.74 -5.08 -1.04
C GLY A 294 16.89 -6.60 -1.23
N ALA A 295 17.95 -7.22 -0.69
CA ALA A 295 18.24 -8.64 -0.85
C ALA A 295 17.77 -9.55 0.31
N MET A 296 17.42 -9.01 1.49
CA MET A 296 17.14 -9.88 2.66
C MET A 296 15.67 -10.14 2.99
N ALA A 297 14.72 -9.38 2.43
CA ALA A 297 13.30 -9.60 2.69
C ALA A 297 12.68 -10.77 1.87
N LEU A 298 13.42 -11.30 0.89
CA LEU A 298 12.99 -12.44 0.05
C LEU A 298 13.61 -13.79 0.48
N GLU A 299 14.66 -13.80 1.30
CA GLU A 299 15.26 -15.05 1.80
C GLU A 299 14.49 -15.67 2.97
N VAL A 300 13.77 -14.87 3.78
CA VAL A 300 13.12 -15.37 5.01
C VAL A 300 11.76 -16.02 4.75
N LEU A 301 11.14 -15.84 3.58
CA LEU A 301 9.82 -16.44 3.27
C LEU A 301 9.84 -17.46 2.12
N ALA A 302 10.92 -17.55 1.34
CA ALA A 302 11.00 -18.45 0.18
C ALA A 302 11.97 -19.64 0.35
N CYS A 303 12.88 -19.64 1.33
CA CYS A 303 13.91 -20.69 1.45
C CYS A 303 13.46 -21.88 2.32
N ASP A 304 12.84 -21.65 3.48
CA ASP A 304 12.62 -22.70 4.49
C ASP A 304 11.38 -23.57 4.25
N SER A 305 10.43 -23.11 3.44
CA SER A 305 9.15 -23.81 3.20
C SER A 305 9.19 -24.78 2.01
N TRP A 306 10.06 -24.55 1.01
CA TRP A 306 10.12 -25.42 -0.18
C TRP A 306 11.10 -26.59 -0.04
N GLN A 307 12.24 -26.38 0.62
CA GLN A 307 13.20 -27.46 0.89
C GLN A 307 12.64 -28.46 1.90
N SER A 308 11.92 -28.03 2.94
CA SER A 308 11.30 -28.93 3.93
C SER A 308 10.13 -29.75 3.35
N LEU A 309 9.33 -29.19 2.43
CA LEU A 309 8.29 -29.93 1.71
C LEU A 309 8.87 -30.98 0.75
N SER A 310 9.95 -30.66 0.03
CA SER A 310 10.62 -31.62 -0.86
C SER A 310 11.26 -32.79 -0.11
N GLN A 311 11.82 -32.54 1.08
CA GLN A 311 12.40 -33.58 1.93
C GLN A 311 11.33 -34.43 2.64
N THR A 312 10.21 -33.83 3.04
CA THR A 312 9.08 -34.56 3.66
C THR A 312 8.36 -35.46 2.64
N VAL A 313 8.22 -35.02 1.39
CA VAL A 313 7.65 -35.84 0.30
C VAL A 313 8.61 -36.97 -0.12
N ALA A 314 9.92 -36.74 -0.11
CA ALA A 314 10.93 -37.78 -0.39
C ALA A 314 11.04 -38.83 0.75
N ALA A 315 10.83 -38.42 2.01
CA ALA A 315 10.79 -39.32 3.17
C ALA A 315 9.50 -40.17 3.21
N LEU A 316 8.38 -39.65 2.70
CA LEU A 316 7.13 -40.41 2.57
C LEU A 316 7.17 -41.41 1.39
N ALA A 317 7.92 -41.11 0.33
CA ALA A 317 8.10 -42.04 -0.80
C ALA A 317 8.99 -43.26 -0.47
N SER A 318 9.85 -43.16 0.55
CA SER A 318 10.72 -44.27 1.00
C SER A 318 10.06 -45.19 2.04
N TYR A 319 8.86 -44.86 2.53
CA TYR A 319 8.08 -45.71 3.44
C TYR A 319 7.11 -46.68 2.74
N CYS A 320 6.92 -46.55 1.42
CA CYS A 320 6.19 -47.53 0.61
C CYS A 320 7.18 -48.48 -0.07
N GLY A 321 7.55 -49.56 0.63
CA GLY A 321 8.33 -50.66 0.05
C GLY A 321 7.60 -51.35 -1.11
N PRO A 322 8.34 -51.99 -2.04
CA PRO A 322 7.75 -52.64 -3.20
C PRO A 322 6.89 -53.85 -2.79
N LEU A 323 5.64 -53.87 -3.25
CA LEU A 323 4.77 -55.04 -3.20
C LEU A 323 5.44 -56.21 -3.94
N GLN A 324 5.94 -57.21 -3.19
CA GLN A 324 6.39 -58.48 -3.74
C GLN A 324 5.23 -59.19 -4.43
N ARG A 325 5.35 -59.43 -5.75
CA ARG A 325 4.49 -60.39 -6.47
C ARG A 325 4.93 -61.80 -6.08
N SER A 326 4.03 -62.57 -5.48
CA SER A 326 4.18 -64.01 -5.31
C SER A 326 4.02 -64.71 -6.67
N SER A 327 5.06 -65.45 -7.07
CA SER A 327 5.00 -66.42 -8.15
C SER A 327 4.27 -67.68 -7.68
N GLY A 328 3.12 -68.00 -8.30
CA GLY A 328 2.46 -69.30 -8.17
C GLY A 328 3.23 -70.41 -8.91
N PRO A 329 3.06 -71.69 -8.52
CA PRO A 329 3.81 -72.79 -9.10
C PRO A 329 3.31 -73.15 -10.51
N ALA A 330 4.26 -73.48 -11.36
CA ALA A 330 4.04 -74.02 -12.71
C ALA A 330 3.45 -75.44 -12.64
N ALA A 331 2.52 -75.70 -13.54
CA ALA A 331 2.20 -77.03 -14.07
C ALA A 331 2.75 -77.11 -15.49
#